data_AF-A0A946WWC5-F1
#
_entry.id   AF-A0A946WWC5-F1
#
_cell.length_a   1.000
_cell.length_b   1.000
_cell.length_c   1.000
_cell.angle_alpha   90.00
_cell.angle_beta   90.00
_cell.angle_gamma   90.00
#
_symmetry.space_group_name_H-M   'P 1'
#
loop_
_entity.id
_entity.type
_entity.pdbx_description
1 polymer ?
#
loop_
_entity_poly.entity_id
_entity_poly.type
_entity_poly.pdbx_seq_one_letter_code
_entity_poly.pdbx_strand_id
1 'polypeptide(L)'
;MLRIFKKKSSSKGSSDSGNRLLTPEQKTSRKEAVDLAIVVAQAAKEEAAEKARRARDKSGRKPIDKIKKPAKKNGTGKIIKDIISGKFLTSEGITSHIPYLLFLTSLFLAYISLGYKFENIERDKMRTERNLEEVVSEYKTLRSELESRLQQSRVESATSVLGLQQPISPPTLLKQDAK
;
A
#
# COMPACT_ATOMS: atom_id res chain seq x y z
N MET A 1 20.82 -54.35 30.18
CA MET A 1 20.53 -53.63 28.91
C MET A 1 19.45 -52.58 29.21
N LEU A 2 19.68 -51.37 29.72
CA LEU A 2 20.54 -50.22 29.43
C LEU A 2 20.13 -49.35 28.20
N ARG A 3 19.71 -48.10 28.53
CA ARG A 3 19.53 -46.87 27.72
C ARG A 3 18.16 -46.67 27.03
N ILE A 4 17.18 -46.07 27.71
CA ILE A 4 16.94 -44.62 27.97
C ILE A 4 16.49 -43.88 26.70
N PHE A 5 15.17 -43.80 26.53
CA PHE A 5 14.47 -42.80 25.71
C PHE A 5 14.68 -41.41 26.33
N LYS A 6 15.54 -40.58 25.72
CA LYS A 6 15.71 -39.17 26.11
C LYS A 6 14.96 -38.28 25.13
N LYS A 7 13.70 -37.98 25.46
CA LYS A 7 12.87 -36.95 24.81
C LYS A 7 13.54 -35.58 25.03
N LYS A 8 13.99 -34.94 23.95
CA LYS A 8 14.59 -33.59 23.98
C LYS A 8 13.46 -32.56 23.99
N SER A 9 13.06 -32.08 25.17
CA SER A 9 12.24 -30.88 25.28
C SER A 9 13.12 -29.67 24.97
N SER A 10 13.06 -29.15 23.75
CA SER A 10 13.56 -27.79 23.48
C SER A 10 12.57 -26.81 24.12
N SER A 11 12.97 -26.21 25.24
CA SER A 11 12.30 -25.01 25.76
C SER A 11 12.39 -23.93 24.68
N LYS A 12 11.28 -23.70 23.99
CA LYS A 12 11.12 -22.55 23.11
C LYS A 12 11.02 -21.34 24.03
N GLY A 13 12.13 -20.61 24.19
CA GLY A 13 12.16 -19.35 24.92
C GLY A 13 11.05 -18.45 24.40
N SER A 14 10.30 -17.84 25.30
CA SER A 14 9.22 -16.91 25.00
C SER A 14 9.75 -15.80 24.10
N SER A 15 9.40 -15.84 22.81
CA SER A 15 9.53 -14.70 21.91
C SER A 15 8.45 -13.71 22.31
N ASP A 16 8.78 -12.87 23.28
CA ASP A 16 8.00 -11.70 23.65
C ASP A 16 8.06 -10.71 22.49
N SER A 17 7.09 -10.80 21.58
CA SER A 17 6.98 -10.01 20.35
C SER A 17 6.41 -8.61 20.61
N GLY A 18 6.94 -7.94 21.64
CA GLY A 18 6.66 -6.54 21.93
C GLY A 18 7.78 -5.65 21.39
N ASN A 19 7.47 -4.36 21.16
CA ASN A 19 8.43 -3.33 20.79
C ASN A 19 9.39 -2.99 21.97
N ARG A 20 10.23 -3.94 22.38
CA ARG A 20 11.25 -3.74 23.42
C ARG A 20 12.48 -3.10 22.78
N LEU A 21 12.90 -1.96 23.31
CA LEU A 21 14.16 -1.32 22.93
C LEU A 21 15.31 -2.27 23.28
N LEU A 22 16.24 -2.47 22.34
CA LEU A 22 17.42 -3.31 22.56
C LEU A 22 18.23 -2.75 23.75
N THR A 23 18.64 -3.63 24.66
CA THR A 23 19.56 -3.28 25.74
C THR A 23 20.92 -2.83 25.15
N PRO A 24 21.70 -1.99 25.83
CA PRO A 24 22.98 -1.48 25.31
C PRO A 24 23.94 -2.59 24.89
N GLU A 25 23.97 -3.71 25.63
CA GLU A 25 24.77 -4.90 25.32
C GLU A 25 24.31 -5.61 24.03
N GLN A 26 22.99 -5.71 23.81
CA GLN A 26 22.47 -6.29 22.56
C GLN A 26 22.82 -5.43 21.33
N LYS A 27 23.00 -4.12 21.51
CA LYS A 27 23.41 -3.22 20.43
C LYS A 27 24.89 -3.38 20.08
N THR A 28 25.77 -3.61 21.06
CA THR A 28 27.21 -3.81 20.79
C THR A 28 27.45 -5.13 20.09
N SER A 29 26.88 -6.23 20.57
CA SER A 29 27.02 -7.55 19.93
C SER A 29 26.47 -7.57 18.50
N ARG A 30 25.38 -6.83 18.23
CA ARG A 30 24.84 -6.71 16.88
C ARG A 30 25.74 -5.89 15.95
N LYS A 31 26.36 -4.82 16.45
CA LYS A 31 27.32 -4.03 15.66
C LYS A 31 28.54 -4.85 15.31
N GLU A 32 29.11 -5.56 16.28
CA GLU A 32 30.24 -6.47 16.06
C GLU A 32 29.90 -7.56 15.03
N ALA A 33 28.72 -8.17 15.11
CA ALA A 33 28.28 -9.17 14.13
C ALA A 33 28.11 -8.59 12.70
N VAL A 34 27.64 -7.35 12.57
CA VAL A 34 27.48 -6.67 11.28
C VAL A 34 28.84 -6.32 10.68
N ASP A 35 29.77 -5.82 11.49
CA ASP A 35 31.11 -5.47 11.05
C ASP A 35 31.88 -6.71 10.57
N LEU A 36 31.76 -7.83 11.30
CA LEU A 36 32.29 -9.12 10.86
C LEU A 36 31.68 -9.59 9.53
N ALA A 37 30.37 -9.41 9.32
CA ALA A 37 29.70 -9.80 8.08
C ALA A 37 30.15 -8.95 6.88
N ILE A 38 30.41 -7.66 7.07
CA ILE A 38 30.92 -6.77 6.02
C ILE A 38 32.34 -7.19 5.61
N VAL A 39 33.20 -7.49 6.59
CA VAL A 39 34.57 -7.96 6.34
C VAL A 39 34.58 -9.29 5.59
N VAL A 40 33.73 -10.26 5.99
CA VAL A 40 33.60 -11.54 5.29
C VAL A 40 33.06 -11.36 3.87
N ALA A 41 32.10 -10.45 3.66
CA ALA A 41 31.57 -10.15 2.33
C ALA A 41 32.60 -9.47 1.42
N GLN A 42 33.46 -8.61 1.98
CA GLN A 42 34.57 -7.99 1.25
C GLN A 42 35.64 -9.02 0.90
N ALA A 43 36.04 -9.88 1.83
CA ALA A 43 36.97 -10.98 1.57
C ALA A 43 36.45 -11.94 0.49
N ALA A 44 35.18 -12.32 0.52
CA ALA A 44 34.57 -13.18 -0.50
C ALA A 44 34.53 -12.53 -1.90
N LYS A 45 34.33 -11.20 -1.96
CA LYS A 45 34.40 -10.44 -3.22
C LYS A 45 35.82 -10.37 -3.77
N GLU A 46 36.79 -10.20 -2.89
CA GLU A 46 38.21 -10.18 -3.26
C GLU A 46 38.68 -11.55 -3.74
N GLU A 47 38.28 -12.64 -3.09
CA GLU A 47 38.53 -14.01 -3.54
C GLU A 47 37.87 -14.31 -4.89
N ALA A 48 36.63 -13.85 -5.10
CA ALA A 48 35.94 -14.00 -6.38
C ALA A 48 36.62 -13.18 -7.49
N ALA A 49 37.07 -11.96 -7.19
CA ALA A 49 37.80 -11.10 -8.12
C ALA A 49 39.19 -11.66 -8.43
N GLU A 50 39.87 -12.25 -7.45
CA GLU A 50 41.16 -12.91 -7.64
C GLU A 50 41.00 -14.18 -8.47
N LYS A 51 39.96 -14.99 -8.22
CA LYS A 51 39.64 -16.17 -9.03
C LYS A 51 39.32 -15.78 -10.48
N ALA A 52 38.62 -14.66 -10.68
CA ALA A 52 38.37 -14.09 -12.00
C ALA A 52 39.64 -13.56 -12.68
N ARG A 53 40.55 -12.93 -11.93
CA ARG A 53 41.88 -12.49 -12.43
C ARG A 53 42.78 -13.67 -12.77
N ARG A 54 42.88 -14.68 -11.92
CA ARG A 54 43.61 -15.94 -12.17
C ARG A 54 43.04 -16.69 -13.37
N ALA A 55 41.71 -16.68 -13.57
CA ALA A 55 41.08 -17.23 -14.77
C ALA A 55 41.42 -16.42 -16.03
N ARG A 56 41.50 -15.09 -15.91
CA ARG A 56 41.88 -14.18 -17.00
C ARG A 56 43.35 -14.28 -17.38
N ASP A 57 44.25 -14.41 -16.42
CA ASP A 57 45.70 -14.55 -16.66
C ASP A 57 46.07 -15.92 -17.23
N LYS A 58 45.33 -16.98 -16.84
CA LYS A 58 45.41 -18.29 -17.50
C LYS A 58 44.90 -18.27 -18.94
N SER A 59 44.01 -17.34 -19.29
CA SER A 59 43.55 -17.11 -20.66
C SER A 59 44.28 -15.94 -21.30
N GLY A 60 45.60 -16.07 -21.54
CA GLY A 60 46.38 -15.02 -22.23
C GLY A 60 45.75 -14.62 -23.56
N ARG A 61 45.07 -13.46 -23.60
CA ARG A 61 44.40 -12.94 -24.81
C ARG A 61 44.56 -11.42 -24.87
N LYS A 62 45.26 -10.98 -25.93
CA LYS A 62 45.46 -9.58 -26.36
C LYS A 62 44.14 -8.82 -26.53
N PRO A 63 44.13 -7.46 -26.47
CA PRO A 63 42.91 -6.67 -26.44
C PRO A 63 42.12 -6.76 -27.75
N ILE A 64 40.89 -7.24 -27.60
CA ILE A 64 39.63 -7.09 -28.36
C ILE A 64 39.71 -6.30 -29.68
N ASP A 65 39.83 -7.01 -30.80
CA ASP A 65 39.29 -6.57 -32.09
C ASP A 65 37.78 -6.84 -32.17
N LYS A 66 37.06 -5.90 -32.78
CA LYS A 66 35.60 -5.82 -32.85
C LYS A 66 35.00 -7.05 -33.55
N ILE A 67 34.48 -8.00 -32.77
CA ILE A 67 33.60 -9.06 -33.27
C ILE A 67 32.23 -8.44 -33.56
N LYS A 68 31.94 -8.13 -34.83
CA LYS A 68 30.57 -7.91 -35.31
C LYS A 68 29.78 -9.21 -35.09
N LYS A 69 28.86 -9.19 -34.14
CA LYS A 69 27.90 -10.29 -33.94
C LYS A 69 26.84 -10.25 -35.05
N PRO A 70 26.48 -11.37 -35.69
CA PRO A 70 25.42 -11.39 -36.70
C PRO A 70 24.08 -11.04 -36.05
N ALA A 71 23.35 -10.10 -36.65
CA ALA A 71 22.03 -9.69 -36.19
C ALA A 71 21.08 -10.89 -36.19
N LYS A 72 20.60 -11.25 -35.01
CA LYS A 72 19.66 -12.36 -34.79
C LYS A 72 18.36 -12.02 -35.54
N LYS A 73 18.06 -12.77 -36.63
CA LYS A 73 16.80 -12.64 -37.38
C LYS A 73 15.62 -12.80 -36.42
N ASN A 74 14.95 -11.71 -36.16
CA ASN A 74 13.83 -11.54 -35.24
C ASN A 74 12.54 -12.09 -35.88
N GLY A 75 12.39 -13.43 -35.85
CA GLY A 75 11.20 -14.13 -36.34
C GLY A 75 9.89 -13.65 -35.70
N THR A 76 9.93 -13.18 -34.46
CA THR A 76 8.79 -12.56 -33.75
C THR A 76 8.30 -11.28 -34.43
N GLY A 77 9.19 -10.45 -34.98
CA GLY A 77 8.79 -9.23 -35.70
C GLY A 77 8.06 -9.55 -37.00
N LYS A 78 8.43 -10.65 -37.67
CA LYS A 78 7.74 -11.12 -38.87
C LYS A 78 6.33 -11.60 -38.55
N ILE A 79 6.15 -12.34 -37.45
CA ILE A 79 4.83 -12.83 -37.02
C ILE A 79 3.90 -11.67 -36.65
N ILE A 80 4.37 -10.69 -35.88
CA ILE A 80 3.57 -9.50 -35.54
C ILE A 80 3.20 -8.72 -36.81
N LYS A 81 4.14 -8.56 -37.75
CA LYS A 81 3.89 -7.93 -39.05
C LYS A 81 2.86 -8.70 -39.89
N ASP A 82 2.93 -10.03 -39.90
CA ASP A 82 2.00 -10.89 -40.65
C ASP A 82 0.58 -10.87 -40.05
N ILE A 83 0.45 -10.63 -38.74
CA ILE A 83 -0.83 -10.41 -38.06
C ILE A 83 -1.40 -9.02 -38.39
N ILE A 84 -0.60 -7.96 -38.28
CA ILE A 84 -1.04 -6.58 -38.56
C ILE A 84 -1.37 -6.37 -40.04
N SER A 85 -0.61 -7.01 -40.95
CA SER A 85 -0.86 -6.96 -42.39
C SER A 85 -2.08 -7.78 -42.83
N GLY A 86 -2.78 -8.44 -41.90
CA GLY A 86 -4.02 -9.18 -42.19
C GLY A 86 -3.82 -10.52 -42.89
N LYS A 87 -2.58 -10.88 -43.25
CA LYS A 87 -2.25 -12.18 -43.87
C LYS A 87 -2.64 -13.37 -42.99
N PHE A 88 -2.61 -13.19 -41.67
CA PHE A 88 -3.10 -14.18 -40.72
C PHE A 88 -4.64 -14.30 -40.69
N LEU A 89 -5.36 -13.19 -40.89
CA LEU A 89 -6.83 -13.15 -40.86
C LEU A 89 -7.48 -13.72 -42.12
N THR A 90 -6.77 -13.65 -43.26
CA THR A 90 -7.21 -14.17 -44.57
C THR A 90 -6.89 -15.66 -44.78
N SER A 91 -6.36 -16.34 -43.77
CA SER A 91 -6.21 -17.80 -43.75
C SER A 91 -7.58 -18.49 -43.84
N GLU A 92 -7.72 -19.48 -44.71
CA GLU A 92 -8.99 -20.21 -44.97
C GLU A 92 -9.71 -20.68 -43.70
N GLY A 93 -8.99 -21.00 -42.61
CA GLY A 93 -9.59 -21.45 -41.35
C GLY A 93 -10.04 -20.32 -40.41
N ILE A 94 -9.46 -19.12 -40.52
CA ILE A 94 -9.69 -18.01 -39.57
C ILE A 94 -10.75 -17.05 -40.09
N THR A 95 -10.85 -16.89 -41.42
CA THR A 95 -11.82 -15.99 -42.06
C THR A 95 -13.26 -16.31 -41.67
N SER A 96 -13.61 -17.59 -41.50
CA SER A 96 -14.96 -18.00 -41.08
C SER A 96 -15.34 -17.58 -39.66
N HIS A 97 -14.38 -17.22 -38.81
CA HIS A 97 -14.59 -16.84 -37.41
C HIS A 97 -14.32 -15.35 -37.13
N ILE A 98 -14.11 -14.53 -38.17
CA ILE A 98 -13.88 -13.08 -38.04
C ILE A 98 -14.96 -12.39 -37.18
N PRO A 99 -16.28 -12.63 -37.37
CA PRO A 99 -17.30 -11.98 -36.55
C PRO A 99 -17.17 -12.28 -35.05
N TYR A 100 -16.78 -13.51 -34.69
CA TYR A 100 -16.55 -13.90 -33.30
C TYR A 100 -15.31 -13.22 -32.71
N LEU A 101 -14.24 -13.08 -33.51
CA LEU A 101 -13.03 -12.38 -33.08
C LEU A 101 -13.32 -10.89 -32.85
N LEU A 102 -14.11 -10.26 -33.73
CA LEU A 102 -14.57 -8.88 -33.54
C LEU A 102 -15.42 -8.73 -32.26
N PHE A 103 -16.30 -9.68 -31.98
CA PHE A 103 -17.06 -9.71 -30.72
C PHE A 103 -16.13 -9.75 -29.50
N LEU A 104 -15.10 -10.60 -29.50
CA LEU A 104 -14.11 -10.65 -28.43
C LEU A 104 -13.33 -9.34 -28.28
N THR A 105 -12.91 -8.72 -29.38
CA THR A 105 -12.19 -7.44 -29.31
C THR A 105 -13.08 -6.32 -28.76
N SER A 106 -14.36 -6.30 -29.14
CA SER A 106 -15.34 -5.37 -28.58
C SER A 106 -15.52 -5.59 -27.08
N LEU A 107 -15.62 -6.86 -26.64
CA LEU A 107 -15.70 -7.21 -25.23
C LEU A 107 -14.45 -6.76 -24.47
N PHE A 108 -13.28 -6.87 -25.07
CA PHE A 108 -12.02 -6.41 -24.49
C PHE A 108 -11.98 -4.88 -24.32
N LEU A 109 -12.47 -4.14 -25.33
CA LEU A 109 -12.63 -2.69 -25.24
C LEU A 109 -13.62 -2.29 -24.15
N ALA A 110 -14.76 -2.98 -24.06
CA ALA A 110 -15.75 -2.76 -23.02
C ALA A 110 -15.18 -3.05 -21.62
N TYR A 111 -14.38 -4.10 -21.48
CA TYR A 111 -13.69 -4.45 -20.23
C TYR A 111 -12.73 -3.35 -19.78
N ILE A 112 -11.86 -2.87 -20.69
CA ILE A 112 -10.95 -1.76 -20.39
C ILE A 112 -11.75 -0.50 -20.01
N SER A 113 -12.81 -0.19 -20.75
CA SER A 113 -13.70 0.94 -20.45
C SER A 113 -14.29 0.84 -19.04
N LEU A 114 -14.72 -0.35 -18.61
CA LEU A 114 -15.25 -0.56 -17.28
C LEU A 114 -14.19 -0.31 -16.18
N GLY A 115 -12.95 -0.72 -16.43
CA GLY A 115 -11.82 -0.42 -15.53
C GLY A 115 -11.61 1.08 -15.34
N TYR A 116 -11.62 1.86 -16.43
CA TYR A 116 -11.53 3.34 -16.35
C TYR A 116 -12.70 3.98 -15.60
N LYS A 117 -13.92 3.46 -15.77
CA LYS A 117 -15.07 3.96 -15.03
C LYS A 117 -14.93 3.74 -13.53
N PHE A 118 -14.40 2.59 -13.12
CA PHE A 118 -14.15 2.28 -11.72
C PHE A 118 -13.19 3.27 -11.07
N GLU A 119 -12.07 3.57 -11.74
CA GLU A 119 -11.06 4.49 -11.25
C GLU A 119 -11.62 5.92 -11.07
N ASN A 120 -12.47 6.36 -11.99
CA ASN A 120 -13.15 7.66 -11.89
C ASN A 120 -14.12 7.70 -10.70
N ILE A 121 -14.95 6.67 -10.55
CA ILE A 121 -15.91 6.56 -9.44
C ILE A 121 -15.18 6.57 -8.09
N GLU A 122 -14.06 5.86 -7.99
CA GLU A 122 -13.28 5.82 -6.76
C GLU A 122 -12.69 7.18 -6.41
N ARG A 123 -12.16 7.92 -7.40
CA ARG A 123 -11.72 9.31 -7.19
C ARG A 123 -12.85 10.24 -6.74
N ASP A 124 -14.01 10.13 -7.36
CA ASP A 124 -15.15 10.99 -7.03
C ASP A 124 -15.72 10.67 -5.64
N LYS A 125 -15.73 9.39 -5.26
CA LYS A 125 -16.08 8.96 -3.90
C LYS A 125 -15.13 9.59 -2.87
N MET A 126 -13.82 9.50 -3.09
CA MET A 126 -12.84 10.09 -2.17
C MET A 126 -12.98 11.62 -2.04
N ARG A 127 -13.30 12.32 -3.13
CA ARG A 127 -13.58 13.77 -3.09
C ARG A 127 -14.85 14.07 -2.32
N THR A 128 -15.91 13.31 -2.58
CA THR A 128 -17.21 13.49 -1.92
C THR A 128 -17.12 13.21 -0.43
N GLU A 129 -16.39 12.17 -0.01
CA GLU A 129 -16.16 11.83 1.39
C GLU A 129 -15.41 12.95 2.12
N ARG A 130 -14.39 13.55 1.51
CA ARG A 130 -13.69 14.70 2.10
C ARG A 130 -14.59 15.91 2.27
N ASN A 131 -15.36 16.26 1.24
CA ASN A 131 -16.30 17.37 1.32
C ASN A 131 -17.36 17.14 2.40
N LEU A 132 -17.83 15.89 2.55
CA LEU A 132 -18.76 15.52 3.61
C LEU A 132 -18.12 15.66 5.00
N GLU A 133 -16.88 15.21 5.17
CA GLU A 133 -16.14 15.32 6.43
C GLU A 133 -15.92 16.80 6.81
N GLU A 134 -15.57 17.65 5.85
CA GLU A 134 -15.42 19.09 6.03
C GLU A 134 -16.73 19.73 6.53
N VAL A 135 -17.84 19.51 5.82
CA VAL A 135 -19.16 20.03 6.21
C VAL A 135 -19.59 19.51 7.58
N VAL A 136 -19.32 18.24 7.89
CA VAL A 136 -19.62 17.65 9.20
C VAL A 136 -18.78 18.31 10.31
N SER A 137 -17.53 18.67 10.01
CA SER A 137 -16.66 19.35 10.97
C SER A 137 -17.13 20.78 11.26
N GLU A 138 -17.59 21.50 10.24
CA GLU A 138 -18.20 22.83 10.37
C GLU A 138 -19.47 22.76 11.20
N TYR A 139 -20.37 21.82 10.86
CA TYR A 139 -21.60 21.60 11.61
C TYR A 139 -21.33 21.32 13.09
N LYS A 140 -20.39 20.41 13.40
CA LYS A 140 -20.02 20.09 14.78
C LYS A 140 -19.49 21.31 15.52
N THR A 141 -18.69 22.13 14.86
CA THR A 141 -18.10 23.34 15.44
C THR A 141 -19.18 24.38 15.73
N LEU A 142 -20.04 24.69 14.75
CA LEU A 142 -21.16 25.63 14.92
C LEU A 142 -22.15 25.16 15.98
N ARG A 143 -22.46 23.86 15.99
CA ARG A 143 -23.33 23.26 17.00
C ARG A 143 -22.74 23.40 18.40
N SER A 144 -21.45 23.12 18.56
CA SER A 144 -20.73 23.28 19.82
C SER A 144 -20.73 24.73 20.30
N GLU A 145 -20.53 25.69 19.39
CA GLU A 145 -20.62 27.12 19.73
C GLU A 145 -22.02 27.49 20.21
N LEU A 146 -23.07 27.07 19.49
CA LEU A 146 -24.46 27.31 19.88
C LEU A 146 -24.78 26.68 21.24
N GLU A 147 -24.40 25.44 21.47
CA GLU A 147 -24.59 24.77 22.76
C GLU A 147 -23.86 25.51 23.88
N SER A 148 -22.64 25.98 23.63
CA SER A 148 -21.90 26.81 24.57
C SER A 148 -22.63 28.12 24.88
N ARG A 149 -23.26 28.78 23.91
CA ARG A 149 -24.08 29.98 24.14
C ARG A 149 -25.35 29.67 24.94
N LEU A 150 -25.96 28.51 24.71
CA LEU A 150 -27.18 28.06 25.37
C LEU A 150 -26.96 27.50 26.78
N GLN A 151 -25.70 27.31 27.22
CA GLN A 151 -25.40 26.88 28.58
C GLN A 151 -26.03 27.82 29.60
N GLN A 152 -26.75 27.25 30.58
CA GLN A 152 -27.49 28.00 31.59
C GLN A 152 -26.63 29.04 32.31
N SER A 153 -25.39 28.71 32.67
CA SER A 153 -24.46 29.64 33.31
C SER A 153 -24.08 30.85 32.44
N ARG A 154 -23.89 30.66 31.14
CA ARG A 154 -23.61 31.73 30.17
C ARG A 154 -24.85 32.59 29.93
N VAL A 155 -26.02 31.96 29.83
CA VAL A 155 -27.31 32.67 29.69
C VAL A 155 -27.59 33.51 30.94
N GLU A 156 -27.42 32.95 32.14
CA GLU A 156 -27.58 33.67 33.41
C GLU A 156 -26.64 34.88 33.47
N SER A 157 -25.35 34.69 33.16
CA SER A 157 -24.37 35.77 33.13
C SER A 157 -24.74 36.88 32.15
N ALA A 158 -25.22 36.53 30.94
CA ALA A 158 -25.62 37.49 29.92
C ALA A 158 -26.92 38.24 30.29
N THR A 159 -27.85 37.56 30.95
CA THR A 159 -29.17 38.11 31.31
C THR A 159 -29.13 38.88 32.64
N SER A 160 -28.08 38.70 33.45
CA SER A 160 -27.84 39.46 34.69
C SER A 160 -27.77 40.98 34.45
N VAL A 161 -27.31 41.43 33.28
CA VAL A 161 -27.33 42.85 32.88
C VAL A 161 -28.75 43.41 32.83
N LEU A 162 -29.75 42.57 32.56
CA LEU A 162 -31.17 42.92 32.54
C LEU A 162 -31.83 42.75 33.92
N GLY A 163 -31.08 42.39 34.97
CA GLY A 163 -31.59 42.15 36.32
C GLY A 163 -32.39 40.85 36.49
N LEU A 164 -32.36 39.96 35.49
CA LEU A 164 -33.08 38.68 35.52
C LEU A 164 -32.21 37.59 36.18
N GLN A 165 -32.82 36.78 37.06
CA GLN A 165 -32.15 35.66 37.74
C GLN A 165 -32.78 34.32 37.40
N GLN A 166 -31.97 33.26 37.43
CA GLN A 166 -32.45 31.91 37.18
C GLN A 166 -33.35 31.43 38.34
N PRO A 167 -34.55 30.89 38.06
CA PRO A 167 -35.37 30.27 39.09
C PRO A 167 -34.71 28.96 39.57
N ILE A 168 -34.46 28.87 40.87
CA ILE A 168 -33.86 27.70 41.53
C ILE A 168 -34.94 26.68 41.91
N SER A 169 -36.17 27.16 42.12
CA SER A 169 -37.32 26.33 42.44
C SER A 169 -38.12 25.93 41.19
N PRO A 170 -38.73 24.74 41.18
CA PRO A 170 -39.61 24.34 40.09
C PRO A 170 -40.88 25.22 40.04
N PRO A 171 -41.45 25.47 38.85
CA PRO A 171 -42.65 26.28 38.69
C PRO A 171 -43.87 25.62 39.36
N THR A 172 -44.69 26.41 40.03
CA THR A 172 -45.92 25.94 40.67
C THR A 172 -47.03 25.82 39.63
N LEU A 173 -47.59 24.62 39.46
CA LEU A 173 -48.75 24.40 38.60
C LEU A 173 -50.00 24.97 39.29
N LEU A 174 -50.58 26.02 38.71
CA LEU A 174 -51.88 26.54 39.15
C LEU A 174 -52.98 25.63 38.62
N LYS A 175 -53.84 25.11 39.49
CA LYS A 175 -55.05 24.40 39.06
C LYS A 175 -56.05 25.44 38.55
N GLN A 176 -56.51 25.27 37.32
CA GLN A 176 -57.59 26.08 36.76
C GLN A 176 -58.88 25.64 37.44
N ASP A 177 -59.43 26.48 38.32
CA ASP A 177 -60.77 26.27 38.86
C ASP A 177 -61.76 26.43 37.71
N ALA A 178 -62.25 25.31 37.19
CA ALA A 178 -63.34 25.27 36.23
C ALA A 178 -64.58 25.86 36.93
N LYS A 179 -64.98 27.04 36.48
CA LYS A 179 -66.24 27.68 36.86
C LYS A 179 -67.35 27.24 35.91
#